data_AF-A0AAJ7W410-F1
#
_entry.id   AF-A0AAJ7W410-F1
#
_cell.length_a   1.000
_cell.length_b   1.000
_cell.length_c   1.000
_cell.angle_alpha   90.00
_cell.angle_beta   90.00
_cell.angle_gamma   90.00
#
_symmetry.space_group_name_H-M   'P 1'
#
loop_
_entity.id
_entity.type
_entity.pdbx_description
1 polymer ?
#
loop_
_entity_poly.entity_id
_entity_poly.type
_entity_poly.pdbx_seq_one_letter_code
_entity_poly.pdbx_strand_id
1 'polypeptide(L)'
;MFNFTAEKTRKSFKRSLELLGLDYVDIIQVHDIEFAPSLNMIITQTLPELSRQVSEGKAKQIGITGYPVSILKECIDLSNIKISCILSYSRFTLIDDTLEHYIPFFKERNIGIICASAPCMGLLTNHGPPEWHPASEDTKKKCSEAAEYCKDHNVELGKLAAWYSMQCKDIDTSLIGIQNMRDLQCNLQVVYEGINDDEKKLLEEIKEKFLSKIKDKHWEGVELKKYWNAMNK
;
A
#
# COMPACT_ATOMS: atom_id res chain seq x y z
N MET A 1 -1.85 10.77 -17.22
CA MET A 1 -1.06 11.82 -16.56
C MET A 1 -1.75 12.20 -15.27
N PHE A 2 -1.02 12.21 -14.16
CA PHE A 2 -1.51 12.69 -12.88
C PHE A 2 -1.80 14.19 -12.96
N ASN A 3 -2.88 14.63 -12.34
CA ASN A 3 -3.25 16.05 -12.29
C ASN A 3 -3.90 16.34 -10.93
N PHE A 4 -3.17 17.11 -10.13
CA PHE A 4 -3.49 17.44 -8.75
C PHE A 4 -3.97 18.89 -8.59
N THR A 5 -4.57 19.49 -9.63
CA THR A 5 -5.19 20.80 -9.48
C THR A 5 -6.50 20.69 -8.69
N ALA A 6 -6.90 21.78 -8.04
CA ALA A 6 -8.18 21.84 -7.32
C ALA A 6 -9.38 21.55 -8.26
N GLU A 7 -9.35 22.06 -9.49
CA GLU A 7 -10.39 21.79 -10.49
C GLU A 7 -10.49 20.30 -10.83
N LYS A 8 -9.36 19.65 -11.12
CA LYS A 8 -9.35 18.23 -11.46
C LYS A 8 -9.78 17.37 -10.26
N THR A 9 -9.31 17.71 -9.06
CA THR A 9 -9.71 17.07 -7.80
C THR A 9 -11.22 17.11 -7.61
N ARG A 10 -11.83 18.30 -7.73
CA ARG A 10 -13.28 18.50 -7.62
C ARG A 10 -14.06 17.68 -8.65
N LYS A 11 -13.65 17.73 -9.93
CA LYS A 11 -14.29 17.00 -11.01
C LYS A 11 -14.18 15.49 -10.82
N SER A 12 -13.00 15.02 -10.41
CA SER A 12 -12.74 13.60 -10.15
C SER A 12 -13.60 13.10 -9.00
N PHE A 13 -13.65 13.85 -7.88
CA PHE A 13 -14.42 13.42 -6.73
C PHE A 13 -15.93 13.42 -6.99
N LYS A 14 -16.46 14.45 -7.66
CA LYS A 14 -17.86 14.45 -8.11
C LYS A 14 -18.19 13.22 -8.96
N ARG A 15 -17.30 12.86 -9.90
CA ARG A 15 -17.48 11.67 -10.73
C ARG A 15 -17.47 10.39 -9.91
N SER A 16 -16.61 10.27 -8.89
CA SER A 16 -16.59 9.10 -8.01
C SER A 16 -17.92 8.93 -7.26
N LEU A 17 -18.48 10.01 -6.72
CA LEU A 17 -19.79 9.99 -6.05
C LEU A 17 -20.91 9.54 -7.01
N GLU A 18 -20.93 10.07 -8.23
CA GLU A 18 -21.88 9.65 -9.28
C GLU A 18 -21.76 8.15 -9.61
N LEU A 19 -20.54 7.64 -9.75
CA LEU A 19 -20.28 6.23 -10.08
C LEU A 19 -20.67 5.28 -8.92
N LEU A 20 -20.45 5.72 -7.68
CA LEU A 20 -20.83 4.97 -6.49
C LEU A 20 -22.32 5.07 -6.18
N GLY A 21 -23.04 6.03 -6.75
CA GLY A 21 -24.42 6.32 -6.40
C GLY A 21 -24.57 6.84 -4.97
N LEU A 22 -23.56 7.57 -4.48
CA LEU A 22 -23.49 8.07 -3.11
C LEU A 22 -23.45 9.60 -3.08
N ASP A 23 -24.04 10.19 -2.05
CA ASP A 23 -23.94 11.62 -1.79
C ASP A 23 -22.65 12.00 -1.02
N TYR A 24 -22.08 11.04 -0.28
CA TYR A 24 -20.85 11.22 0.49
C TYR A 24 -20.04 9.92 0.61
N VAL A 25 -18.77 10.04 1.02
CA VAL A 25 -17.91 8.92 1.43
C VAL A 25 -17.33 9.12 2.83
N ASP A 26 -17.03 8.05 3.56
CA ASP A 26 -16.40 8.19 4.88
C ASP A 26 -14.96 8.72 4.76
N ILE A 27 -14.19 8.25 3.78
CA ILE A 27 -12.80 8.66 3.57
C ILE A 27 -12.56 8.94 2.08
N ILE A 28 -11.99 10.10 1.77
CA ILE A 28 -11.44 10.42 0.45
C ILE A 28 -9.91 10.51 0.55
N GLN A 29 -9.19 9.84 -0.35
CA GLN A 29 -7.73 9.80 -0.31
C GLN A 29 -7.10 10.42 -1.56
N VAL A 30 -6.04 11.20 -1.38
CA VAL A 30 -5.20 11.67 -2.51
C VAL A 30 -4.28 10.53 -2.92
N HIS A 31 -4.48 10.01 -4.13
CA HIS A 31 -3.78 8.82 -4.62
C HIS A 31 -2.38 9.16 -5.14
N ASP A 32 -1.39 8.39 -4.69
CA ASP A 32 0.04 8.41 -5.05
C ASP A 32 0.62 9.82 -5.16
N ILE A 33 0.70 10.50 -4.01
CA ILE A 33 1.11 11.91 -3.92
C ILE A 33 2.55 12.15 -4.42
N GLU A 34 3.39 11.13 -4.48
CA GLU A 34 4.74 11.19 -5.01
C GLU A 34 4.79 11.46 -6.52
N PHE A 35 3.70 11.21 -7.26
CA PHE A 35 3.62 11.54 -8.69
C PHE A 35 3.17 12.99 -8.94
N ALA A 36 2.92 13.76 -7.90
CA ALA A 36 2.67 15.18 -8.05
C ALA A 36 3.92 15.90 -8.58
N PRO A 37 3.79 16.92 -9.45
CA PRO A 37 4.92 17.74 -9.86
C PRO A 37 5.68 18.37 -8.68
N SER A 38 4.97 18.60 -7.57
CA SER A 38 5.54 18.96 -6.27
C SER A 38 4.53 18.66 -5.16
N LEU A 39 5.01 18.36 -3.95
CA LEU A 39 4.15 18.29 -2.76
C LEU A 39 3.43 19.62 -2.48
N ASN A 40 4.05 20.75 -2.84
CA ASN A 40 3.42 22.06 -2.72
C ASN A 40 2.10 22.15 -3.51
N MET A 41 1.98 21.48 -4.67
CA MET A 41 0.71 21.41 -5.39
C MET A 41 -0.36 20.67 -4.57
N ILE A 42 -0.01 19.55 -3.93
CA ILE A 42 -0.93 18.81 -3.05
C ILE A 42 -1.41 19.71 -1.91
N ILE A 43 -0.49 20.41 -1.25
CA ILE A 43 -0.74 21.24 -0.07
C ILE A 43 -1.57 22.49 -0.41
N THR A 44 -1.32 23.11 -1.57
CA THR A 44 -1.96 24.40 -1.93
C THR A 44 -3.20 24.25 -2.82
N GLN A 45 -3.40 23.08 -3.44
CA GLN A 45 -4.52 22.84 -4.37
C GLN A 45 -5.42 21.69 -3.91
N THR A 46 -4.87 20.47 -3.86
CA THR A 46 -5.66 19.26 -3.63
C THR A 46 -6.27 19.20 -2.23
N LEU A 47 -5.45 19.35 -1.19
CA LEU A 47 -5.91 19.25 0.20
C LEU A 47 -6.89 20.37 0.58
N PRO A 48 -6.69 21.64 0.17
CA PRO A 48 -7.69 22.68 0.38
C PRO A 48 -9.02 22.40 -0.32
N GLU A 49 -9.00 21.86 -1.55
CA GLU A 49 -10.23 21.47 -2.24
C GLU A 49 -10.94 20.34 -1.50
N LEU A 50 -10.22 19.30 -1.06
CA LEU A 50 -10.84 18.21 -0.30
C LEU A 50 -11.37 18.68 1.05
N SER A 51 -10.66 19.59 1.73
CA SER A 51 -11.13 20.22 2.97
C SER A 51 -12.47 20.94 2.76
N ARG A 52 -12.60 21.65 1.64
CA ARG A 52 -13.88 22.26 1.22
C ARG A 52 -14.97 21.21 1.02
N GLN A 53 -14.67 20.10 0.35
CA GLN A 53 -15.64 19.01 0.13
C GLN A 53 -16.07 18.33 1.45
N VAL A 54 -15.15 18.22 2.42
CA VAL A 54 -15.47 17.75 3.77
C VAL A 54 -16.39 18.73 4.49
N SER A 55 -16.11 20.04 4.41
CA SER A 55 -17.00 21.06 4.99
C SER A 55 -18.39 21.10 4.36
N GLU A 56 -18.51 20.67 3.09
CA GLU A 56 -19.78 20.49 2.38
C GLU A 56 -20.49 19.16 2.72
N GLY A 57 -19.90 18.32 3.58
CA GLY A 57 -20.47 17.02 3.98
C GLY A 57 -20.32 15.91 2.94
N LYS A 58 -19.55 16.11 1.87
CA LYS A 58 -19.36 15.10 0.80
C LYS A 58 -18.30 14.05 1.14
N ALA A 59 -17.43 14.34 2.11
CA ALA A 59 -16.54 13.35 2.71
C ALA A 59 -16.46 13.60 4.21
N LYS A 60 -16.23 12.56 5.03
CA LYS A 60 -16.01 12.75 6.48
C LYS A 60 -14.54 13.00 6.82
N GLN A 61 -13.61 12.31 6.16
CA GLN A 61 -12.19 12.38 6.44
C GLN A 61 -11.34 12.43 5.15
N ILE A 62 -10.15 13.00 5.27
CA ILE A 62 -9.14 13.05 4.20
C ILE A 62 -7.99 12.11 4.55
N GLY A 63 -7.52 11.33 3.58
CA GLY A 63 -6.27 10.60 3.65
C GLY A 63 -5.35 10.86 2.46
N ILE A 64 -4.16 10.29 2.51
CA ILE A 64 -3.17 10.32 1.42
C ILE A 64 -2.59 8.92 1.20
N THR A 65 -2.26 8.60 -0.04
CA THR A 65 -1.59 7.32 -0.39
C THR A 65 -0.28 7.60 -1.09
N GLY A 66 0.64 6.64 -0.98
CA GLY A 66 1.92 6.72 -1.66
C GLY A 66 2.85 5.58 -1.29
N TYR A 67 3.83 5.35 -2.16
CA TYR A 67 4.82 4.31 -1.99
C TYR A 67 5.96 4.74 -1.06
N PRO A 68 6.66 5.88 -1.26
CA PRO A 68 7.69 6.31 -0.32
C PRO A 68 7.05 6.83 0.96
N VAL A 69 7.26 6.14 2.07
CA VAL A 69 6.66 6.51 3.37
C VAL A 69 7.16 7.89 3.84
N SER A 70 8.38 8.26 3.45
CA SER A 70 8.97 9.59 3.68
C SER A 70 8.15 10.72 3.07
N ILE A 71 7.58 10.53 1.88
CA ILE A 71 6.75 11.53 1.18
C ILE A 71 5.40 11.72 1.89
N LEU A 72 4.84 10.64 2.43
CA LEU A 72 3.62 10.73 3.26
C LEU A 72 3.89 11.55 4.53
N LYS A 73 5.00 11.25 5.22
CA LYS A 73 5.45 11.99 6.40
C LYS A 73 5.65 13.48 6.08
N GLU A 74 6.38 13.79 5.01
CA GLU A 74 6.67 15.16 4.59
C GLU A 74 5.39 15.93 4.26
N CYS A 75 4.45 15.32 3.54
CA CYS A 75 3.16 15.95 3.24
C CYS A 75 2.37 16.29 4.51
N ILE A 76 2.40 15.41 5.51
CA ILE A 76 1.75 15.65 6.82
C ILE A 76 2.45 16.77 7.59
N ASP A 77 3.78 16.80 7.64
CA ASP A 77 4.51 17.86 8.36
C ASP A 77 4.33 19.25 7.72
N LEU A 78 4.14 19.33 6.40
CA LEU A 78 3.96 20.59 5.68
C LEU A 78 2.51 21.07 5.58
N SER A 79 1.53 20.20 5.76
CA SER A 79 0.12 20.53 5.57
C SER A 79 -0.51 21.13 6.83
N ASN A 80 -1.30 22.18 6.65
CA ASN A 80 -2.19 22.71 7.69
C ASN A 80 -3.60 22.09 7.66
N ILE A 81 -3.89 21.24 6.66
CA ILE A 81 -5.15 20.51 6.54
C ILE A 81 -5.02 19.19 7.29
N LYS A 82 -6.02 18.88 8.12
CA LYS A 82 -6.07 17.62 8.87
C LYS A 82 -6.13 16.42 7.92
N ILE A 83 -5.05 15.66 7.88
CA ILE A 83 -4.96 14.33 7.26
C ILE A 83 -5.23 13.30 8.35
N SER A 84 -6.22 12.44 8.15
CA SER A 84 -6.72 11.52 9.18
C SER A 84 -6.20 10.09 9.00
N CYS A 85 -5.77 9.73 7.80
CA CYS A 85 -5.14 8.43 7.56
C CYS A 85 -4.13 8.48 6.42
N ILE A 86 -3.22 7.51 6.42
CA ILE A 86 -2.37 7.18 5.28
C ILE A 86 -2.70 5.79 4.76
N LEU A 87 -2.45 5.57 3.48
CA LEU A 87 -2.33 4.23 2.91
C LEU A 87 -0.92 4.06 2.35
N SER A 88 -0.17 3.14 2.94
CA SER A 88 1.12 2.69 2.43
C SER A 88 0.99 1.28 1.89
N TYR A 89 1.55 1.03 0.71
CA TYR A 89 1.44 -0.28 0.05
C TYR A 89 2.81 -0.92 -0.15
N SER A 90 2.91 -2.22 0.10
CA SER A 90 4.15 -3.01 -0.04
C SER A 90 5.32 -2.54 0.85
N ARG A 91 5.10 -1.66 1.85
CA ARG A 91 6.14 -1.15 2.78
C ARG A 91 6.13 -1.78 4.17
N PHE A 92 5.22 -2.75 4.38
CA PHE A 92 5.20 -3.63 5.53
C PHE A 92 4.84 -5.05 5.07
N THR A 93 5.85 -5.78 4.61
CA THR A 93 5.77 -7.10 3.99
C THR A 93 6.89 -8.01 4.49
N LEU A 94 6.93 -9.26 4.04
CA LEU A 94 8.01 -10.19 4.39
C LEU A 94 9.41 -9.74 3.95
N ILE A 95 9.50 -8.80 3.00
CA ILE A 95 10.77 -8.34 2.45
C ILE A 95 11.07 -6.88 2.78
N ASP A 96 10.09 -6.11 3.25
CA ASP A 96 10.24 -4.67 3.53
C ASP A 96 9.51 -4.28 4.81
N ASP A 97 10.25 -3.76 5.77
CA ASP A 97 9.83 -3.28 7.08
C ASP A 97 9.87 -1.74 7.19
N THR A 98 10.10 -1.01 6.10
CA THR A 98 10.29 0.45 6.11
C THR A 98 9.18 1.18 6.88
N LEU A 99 7.91 0.77 6.73
CA LEU A 99 6.79 1.41 7.41
C LEU A 99 6.93 1.39 8.93
N GLU A 100 7.52 0.34 9.52
CA GLU A 100 7.68 0.22 10.98
C GLU A 100 8.41 1.43 11.58
N HIS A 101 9.41 1.96 10.87
CA HIS A 101 10.18 3.12 11.32
C HIS A 101 9.37 4.43 11.32
N TYR A 102 8.24 4.49 10.61
CA TYR A 102 7.37 5.65 10.53
C TYR A 102 6.10 5.52 11.38
N ILE A 103 5.77 4.32 11.87
CA ILE A 103 4.59 4.08 12.72
C ILE A 103 4.53 5.07 13.90
N PRO A 104 5.61 5.28 14.70
CA PRO A 104 5.54 6.21 15.83
C PRO A 104 5.10 7.61 15.43
N PHE A 105 5.59 8.12 14.30
CA PHE A 105 5.22 9.45 13.79
C PHE A 105 3.72 9.59 13.52
N PHE A 106 3.12 8.57 12.88
CA PHE A 106 1.68 8.59 12.56
C PHE A 106 0.83 8.44 13.83
N LYS A 107 1.22 7.55 14.75
CA LYS A 107 0.50 7.33 16.02
C LYS A 107 0.53 8.56 16.92
N GLU A 108 1.69 9.21 17.07
CA GLU A 108 1.83 10.46 17.83
C GLU A 108 0.91 11.58 17.34
N ARG A 109 0.54 11.56 16.05
CA ARG A 109 -0.34 12.55 15.41
C ARG A 109 -1.79 12.10 15.27
N ASN A 110 -2.15 10.94 15.83
CA ASN A 110 -3.47 10.32 15.69
C ASN A 110 -3.89 10.12 14.21
N ILE A 111 -2.95 9.69 13.38
CA ILE A 111 -3.17 9.37 11.96
C ILE A 111 -3.32 7.87 11.83
N GLY A 112 -4.44 7.42 11.26
CA GLY A 112 -4.69 6.00 11.00
C GLY A 112 -3.78 5.44 9.90
N ILE A 113 -3.34 4.20 10.08
CA ILE A 113 -2.42 3.52 9.15
C ILE A 113 -3.18 2.41 8.42
N ILE A 114 -3.32 2.56 7.11
CA ILE A 114 -3.78 1.50 6.22
C ILE A 114 -2.55 0.89 5.54
N CYS A 115 -2.30 -0.39 5.79
CA CYS A 115 -1.27 -1.14 5.09
C CYS A 115 -1.91 -1.97 3.97
N ALA A 116 -1.44 -1.81 2.74
CA ALA A 116 -1.96 -2.50 1.58
C ALA A 116 -0.87 -3.36 0.92
N SER A 117 -1.31 -4.26 0.02
CA SER A 117 -0.40 -5.06 -0.81
C SER A 117 0.56 -5.91 0.02
N ALA A 118 0.03 -6.63 1.01
CA ALA A 118 0.80 -7.61 1.78
C ALA A 118 1.53 -8.65 0.89
N PRO A 119 0.95 -9.12 -0.24
CA PRO A 119 1.65 -9.97 -1.21
C PRO A 119 2.70 -9.23 -2.06
N CYS A 120 3.02 -7.98 -1.73
CA CYS A 120 4.02 -7.15 -2.40
C CYS A 120 3.80 -7.11 -3.93
N MET A 121 2.59 -6.68 -4.33
CA MET A 121 2.14 -6.57 -5.74
C MET A 121 2.28 -7.88 -6.54
N GLY A 122 2.14 -9.02 -5.85
CA GLY A 122 2.20 -10.36 -6.45
C GLY A 122 3.54 -11.06 -6.29
N LEU A 123 4.60 -10.36 -5.87
CA LEU A 123 5.91 -10.99 -5.60
C LEU A 123 5.81 -12.14 -4.61
N LEU A 124 5.01 -11.96 -3.55
CA LEU A 124 4.88 -12.92 -2.45
C LEU A 124 3.61 -13.76 -2.63
N THR A 125 3.44 -14.35 -3.82
CA THR A 125 2.36 -15.31 -4.13
C THR A 125 2.94 -16.52 -4.84
N ASN A 126 2.24 -17.66 -4.83
CA ASN A 126 2.68 -18.85 -5.57
C ASN A 126 2.66 -18.63 -7.10
N HIS A 127 1.93 -17.65 -7.61
CA HIS A 127 2.03 -17.27 -9.03
C HIS A 127 3.42 -16.74 -9.39
N GLY A 128 4.17 -16.25 -8.40
CA GLY A 128 5.47 -15.64 -8.61
C GLY A 128 5.37 -14.18 -9.09
N PRO A 129 6.52 -13.52 -9.26
CA PRO A 129 6.60 -12.12 -9.65
C PRO A 129 5.95 -11.87 -11.02
N PRO A 130 4.99 -10.94 -11.16
CA PRO A 130 4.50 -10.51 -12.47
C PRO A 130 5.62 -9.91 -13.33
N GLU A 131 5.56 -10.10 -14.66
CA GLU A 131 6.59 -9.59 -15.58
C GLU A 131 6.77 -8.07 -15.46
N TRP A 132 5.67 -7.34 -15.30
CA TRP A 132 5.65 -5.87 -15.19
C TRP A 132 6.17 -5.34 -13.85
N HIS A 133 6.45 -6.21 -12.88
CA HIS A 133 6.78 -5.81 -11.51
C HIS A 133 8.09 -4.98 -11.47
N PRO A 134 8.14 -3.86 -10.72
CA PRO A 134 9.27 -2.91 -10.73
C PRO A 134 10.49 -3.34 -9.90
N ALA A 135 10.36 -4.34 -9.02
CA ALA A 135 11.48 -4.88 -8.24
C ALA A 135 12.65 -5.37 -9.13
N SER A 136 13.85 -5.41 -8.55
CA SER A 136 15.04 -5.92 -9.24
C SER A 136 14.89 -7.40 -9.60
N GLU A 137 15.56 -7.84 -10.67
CA GLU A 137 15.52 -9.24 -11.11
C GLU A 137 16.02 -10.21 -10.04
N ASP A 138 16.99 -9.80 -9.22
CA ASP A 138 17.45 -10.57 -8.07
C ASP A 138 16.35 -10.76 -7.01
N THR A 139 15.59 -9.70 -6.72
CA THR A 139 14.44 -9.75 -5.79
C THR A 139 13.33 -10.64 -6.35
N LYS A 140 12.98 -10.47 -7.63
CA LYS A 140 11.99 -11.33 -8.32
C LYS A 140 12.39 -12.80 -8.25
N LYS A 141 13.66 -13.11 -8.53
CA LYS A 141 14.19 -14.47 -8.48
C LYS A 141 14.04 -15.09 -7.09
N LYS A 142 14.45 -14.40 -6.03
CA LYS A 142 14.33 -14.91 -4.64
C LYS A 142 12.89 -15.10 -4.21
N CYS A 143 12.00 -14.18 -4.58
CA CYS A 143 10.57 -14.34 -4.32
C CYS A 143 9.98 -15.52 -5.10
N SER A 144 10.43 -15.76 -6.34
CA SER A 144 10.03 -16.93 -7.12
C SER A 144 10.54 -18.25 -6.53
N GLU A 145 11.77 -18.27 -5.99
CA GLU A 145 12.33 -19.45 -5.30
C GLU A 145 11.56 -19.75 -4.01
N ALA A 146 11.19 -18.72 -3.24
CA ALA A 146 10.34 -18.86 -2.06
C ALA A 146 8.94 -19.37 -2.43
N ALA A 147 8.35 -18.86 -3.51
CA ALA A 147 7.06 -19.29 -4.02
C ALA A 147 7.07 -20.78 -4.42
N GLU A 148 8.12 -21.23 -5.11
CA GLU A 148 8.26 -22.64 -5.50
C GLU A 148 8.42 -23.54 -4.26
N TYR A 149 9.22 -23.11 -3.28
CA TYR A 149 9.36 -23.83 -2.01
C TYR A 149 8.02 -23.96 -1.26
N CYS A 150 7.19 -22.92 -1.26
CA CYS A 150 5.84 -22.98 -0.68
C CYS A 150 4.91 -23.95 -1.44
N LYS A 151 4.99 -24.00 -2.79
CA LYS A 151 4.22 -24.96 -3.60
C LYS A 151 4.59 -26.41 -3.28
N ASP A 152 5.87 -26.71 -3.12
CA ASP A 152 6.34 -28.05 -2.76
C ASP A 152 5.76 -28.53 -1.42
N HIS A 153 5.37 -27.60 -0.55
CA HIS A 153 4.75 -27.85 0.75
C HIS A 153 3.22 -27.66 0.73
N ASN A 154 2.62 -27.42 -0.44
CA ASN A 154 1.18 -27.17 -0.62
C ASN A 154 0.65 -26.00 0.22
N VAL A 155 1.46 -24.95 0.40
CA VAL A 155 1.08 -23.71 1.10
C VAL A 155 1.11 -22.54 0.12
N GLU A 156 0.15 -21.62 0.25
CA GLU A 156 0.12 -20.37 -0.52
C GLU A 156 1.03 -19.32 0.12
N LEU A 157 2.08 -18.85 -0.58
CA LEU A 157 2.95 -17.79 -0.09
C LEU A 157 2.18 -16.50 0.24
N GLY A 158 1.15 -16.18 -0.53
CA GLY A 158 0.26 -15.04 -0.27
C GLY A 158 -0.45 -15.13 1.08
N LYS A 159 -0.78 -16.34 1.54
CA LYS A 159 -1.38 -16.59 2.86
C LYS A 159 -0.42 -16.19 3.97
N LEU A 160 0.84 -16.61 3.86
CA LEU A 160 1.89 -16.29 4.83
C LEU A 160 2.20 -14.80 4.85
N ALA A 161 2.26 -14.17 3.67
CA ALA A 161 2.50 -12.73 3.54
C ALA A 161 1.35 -11.90 4.15
N ALA A 162 0.10 -12.28 3.90
CA ALA A 162 -1.07 -11.64 4.50
C ALA A 162 -1.05 -11.76 6.03
N TRP A 163 -0.82 -12.97 6.55
CA TRP A 163 -0.73 -13.21 7.99
C TRP A 163 0.34 -12.37 8.65
N TYR A 164 1.55 -12.33 8.08
CA TYR A 164 2.68 -11.53 8.60
C TYR A 164 2.33 -10.04 8.70
N SER A 165 1.77 -9.46 7.63
CA SER A 165 1.41 -8.03 7.59
C SER A 165 0.37 -7.66 8.66
N MET A 166 -0.52 -8.61 9.01
CA MET A 166 -1.54 -8.42 10.05
C MET A 166 -1.00 -8.55 11.49
N GLN A 167 0.24 -9.01 11.70
CA GLN A 167 0.79 -9.17 13.06
C GLN A 167 1.22 -7.84 13.71
N CYS A 168 1.40 -6.78 12.92
CA CYS A 168 1.75 -5.47 13.47
C CYS A 168 0.52 -4.79 14.07
N LYS A 169 0.43 -4.80 15.41
CA LYS A 169 -0.71 -4.26 16.16
C LYS A 169 -0.88 -2.74 16.07
N ASP A 170 0.17 -2.03 15.66
CA ASP A 170 0.13 -0.58 15.54
C ASP A 170 -0.48 -0.11 14.20
N ILE A 171 -0.64 -1.01 13.23
CA ILE A 171 -1.35 -0.78 11.97
C ILE A 171 -2.85 -0.95 12.22
N ASP A 172 -3.64 0.08 11.89
CA ASP A 172 -5.07 0.11 12.20
C ASP A 172 -5.92 -0.66 11.19
N THR A 173 -5.45 -0.86 9.96
CA THR A 173 -6.17 -1.61 8.92
C THR A 173 -5.22 -2.27 7.92
N SER A 174 -5.41 -3.57 7.68
CA SER A 174 -4.78 -4.29 6.57
C SER A 174 -5.75 -4.40 5.39
N LEU A 175 -5.41 -3.75 4.27
CA LEU A 175 -6.16 -3.84 3.03
C LEU A 175 -5.71 -5.05 2.21
N ILE A 176 -6.64 -5.99 2.01
CA ILE A 176 -6.41 -7.25 1.30
C ILE A 176 -7.17 -7.30 -0.03
N GLY A 177 -6.55 -7.86 -1.05
CA GLY A 177 -7.17 -8.09 -2.35
C GLY A 177 -7.93 -9.42 -2.38
N ILE A 178 -9.08 -9.43 -3.06
CA ILE A 178 -9.93 -10.62 -3.25
C ILE A 178 -10.37 -10.60 -4.71
N GLN A 179 -9.85 -11.52 -5.53
CA GLN A 179 -10.23 -11.60 -6.95
C GLN A 179 -11.26 -12.70 -7.20
N ASN A 180 -11.30 -13.72 -6.34
CA ASN A 180 -12.16 -14.88 -6.48
C ASN A 180 -12.50 -15.48 -5.10
N MET A 181 -13.39 -16.49 -5.09
CA MET A 181 -13.84 -17.13 -3.85
C MET A 181 -12.74 -17.87 -3.08
N ARG A 182 -11.71 -18.38 -3.78
CA ARG A 182 -10.57 -19.03 -3.14
C ARG A 182 -9.75 -18.00 -2.36
N ASP A 183 -9.50 -16.83 -2.94
CA ASP A 183 -8.81 -15.73 -2.26
C ASP A 183 -9.59 -15.28 -1.03
N LEU A 184 -10.92 -15.14 -1.17
CA LEU A 184 -11.80 -14.79 -0.05
C LEU A 184 -11.67 -15.80 1.09
N GLN A 185 -11.81 -17.09 0.79
CA GLN A 185 -11.72 -18.16 1.80
C GLN A 185 -10.34 -18.20 2.47
N CYS A 186 -9.27 -18.07 1.69
CA CYS A 186 -7.91 -18.02 2.21
C CYS A 186 -7.71 -16.82 3.16
N ASN A 187 -8.15 -15.64 2.74
CA ASN A 187 -8.07 -14.41 3.53
C ASN A 187 -8.89 -14.50 4.83
N LEU A 188 -10.12 -15.01 4.78
CA LEU A 188 -10.95 -15.21 5.97
C LEU A 188 -10.33 -16.22 6.93
N GLN A 189 -9.73 -17.30 6.41
CA GLN A 189 -9.01 -18.26 7.23
C GLN A 189 -7.86 -17.58 7.99
N VAL A 190 -7.04 -16.78 7.31
CA VAL A 190 -5.95 -16.04 7.95
C VAL A 190 -6.46 -15.11 9.06
N VAL A 191 -7.57 -14.41 8.82
CA VAL A 191 -8.14 -13.46 9.79
C VAL A 191 -8.73 -14.17 11.01
N TYR A 192 -9.48 -15.26 10.82
CA TYR A 192 -10.20 -15.92 11.91
C TYR A 192 -9.41 -17.02 12.62
N GLU A 193 -8.53 -17.72 11.89
CA GLU A 193 -7.80 -18.90 12.38
C GLU A 193 -6.29 -18.66 12.43
N GLY A 194 -5.77 -17.68 11.69
CA GLY A 194 -4.33 -17.48 11.53
C GLY A 194 -3.69 -18.49 10.59
N ILE A 195 -2.42 -18.80 10.86
CA ILE A 195 -1.67 -19.87 10.19
C ILE A 195 -1.32 -20.97 11.20
N ASN A 196 -1.27 -22.22 10.75
CA ASN A 196 -0.95 -23.37 11.60
C ASN A 196 0.57 -23.48 11.88
N ASP A 197 0.98 -24.42 12.73
CA ASP A 197 2.39 -24.52 13.16
C ASP A 197 3.35 -24.96 12.04
N ASP A 198 2.89 -25.78 11.09
CA ASP A 198 3.67 -26.15 9.90
C ASP A 198 3.88 -24.92 9.00
N GLU A 199 2.85 -24.10 8.83
CA GLU A 199 2.90 -22.84 8.09
C GLU A 199 3.82 -21.80 8.76
N LYS A 200 3.82 -21.72 10.09
CA LYS A 200 4.77 -20.86 10.83
C LYS A 200 6.21 -21.33 10.64
N LYS A 201 6.45 -22.64 10.69
CA LYS A 201 7.78 -23.21 10.44
C LYS A 201 8.23 -22.92 9.01
N LEU A 202 7.35 -23.14 8.03
CA LEU A 202 7.61 -22.85 6.63
C LEU A 202 7.91 -21.36 6.41
N LEU A 203 7.19 -20.47 7.09
CA LEU A 203 7.43 -19.03 7.05
C LEU A 203 8.87 -18.67 7.49
N GLU A 204 9.35 -19.23 8.60
CA GLU A 204 10.73 -18.99 9.03
C GLU A 204 11.76 -19.60 8.06
N GLU A 205 11.46 -20.79 7.51
CA GLU A 205 12.33 -21.41 6.50
C GLU A 205 12.47 -20.55 5.24
N ILE A 206 11.38 -19.99 4.69
CA ILE A 206 11.46 -19.14 3.49
C ILE A 206 12.17 -17.82 3.78
N LYS A 207 12.00 -17.26 4.99
CA LYS A 207 12.70 -16.06 5.43
C LYS A 207 14.21 -16.30 5.48
N GLU A 208 14.65 -17.40 6.10
CA GLU A 208 16.07 -17.75 6.21
C GLU A 208 16.67 -18.13 4.84
N LYS A 209 16.00 -19.00 4.08
CA LYS A 209 16.55 -19.56 2.85
C LYS A 209 16.57 -18.58 1.68
N PHE A 210 15.58 -17.69 1.58
CA PHE A 210 15.37 -16.86 0.39
C PHE A 210 15.26 -15.37 0.73
N LEU A 211 14.28 -14.98 1.55
CA LEU A 211 13.87 -13.58 1.65
C LEU A 211 14.89 -12.69 2.38
N SER A 212 15.56 -13.20 3.42
CA SER A 212 16.63 -12.48 4.14
C SER A 212 17.85 -12.16 3.27
N LYS A 213 17.99 -12.82 2.11
CA LYS A 213 19.08 -12.61 1.15
C LYS A 213 18.76 -11.50 0.15
N ILE A 214 17.54 -10.95 0.16
CA ILE A 214 17.15 -9.82 -0.69
C ILE A 214 17.86 -8.56 -0.20
N LYS A 215 18.58 -7.88 -1.12
CA LYS A 215 19.27 -6.61 -0.83
C LYS A 215 18.37 -5.42 -1.13
N ASP A 216 17.70 -5.45 -2.27
CA ASP A 216 16.78 -4.40 -2.71
C ASP A 216 15.36 -4.72 -2.22
N LYS A 217 15.07 -4.37 -0.98
CA LYS A 217 13.80 -4.69 -0.31
C LYS A 217 12.58 -3.97 -0.91
N HIS A 218 12.81 -2.86 -1.61
CA HIS A 218 11.79 -2.01 -2.22
C HIS A 218 12.32 -1.40 -3.52
N TRP A 219 11.45 -0.73 -4.29
CA TRP A 219 11.78 -0.15 -5.61
C TRP A 219 11.46 1.35 -5.68
N GLU A 220 11.67 2.08 -4.58
CA GLU A 220 11.48 3.53 -4.55
C GLU A 220 12.22 4.21 -5.72
N GLY A 221 11.55 5.17 -6.36
CA GLY A 221 12.11 5.92 -7.48
C GLY A 221 12.08 5.22 -8.84
N VAL A 222 11.91 3.89 -8.92
CA VAL A 222 11.86 3.17 -10.21
C VAL A 222 10.67 3.61 -11.04
N GLU A 223 9.47 3.58 -10.44
CA GLU A 223 8.22 3.94 -11.11
C GLU A 223 8.15 5.45 -11.40
N LEU A 224 8.60 6.29 -10.47
CA LEU A 224 8.69 7.74 -10.67
C LEU A 224 9.60 8.10 -11.84
N LYS A 225 10.80 7.53 -11.90
CA LYS A 225 11.74 7.75 -13.01
C LYS A 225 11.12 7.32 -14.34
N LYS A 226 10.45 6.17 -14.38
CA LYS A 226 9.76 5.68 -15.58
C LYS A 226 8.64 6.64 -16.02
N TYR A 227 7.83 7.11 -15.08
CA TYR A 227 6.73 8.04 -15.34
C TYR A 227 7.23 9.38 -15.89
N TRP A 228 8.17 10.04 -15.21
CA TRP A 228 8.67 11.35 -15.63
C TRP A 228 9.44 11.29 -16.95
N ASN A 229 10.16 10.20 -17.21
CA ASN A 229 10.77 9.98 -18.53
C ASN A 229 9.74 9.83 -19.65
N ALA A 230 8.55 9.29 -19.36
CA ALA A 230 7.48 9.17 -20.34
C ALA A 230 6.72 10.49 -20.56
N MET A 231 6.68 11.38 -19.57
CA MET A 231 6.06 12.71 -19.70
C MET A 231 6.95 13.73 -20.45
N ASN A 232 8.26 13.51 -20.46
CA ASN A 232 9.23 14.35 -21.16
C ASN A 232 9.46 13.96 -22.64
N LYS A 233 8.75 12.94 -23.14
CA LYS A 233 8.77 12.49 -24.54
C LYS A 233 7.52 12.97 -25.26
#